data_AF-A0A5J4E0U5-F1
#
_entry.id   AF-A0A5J4E0U5-F1
#
_cell.length_a   1.000
_cell.length_b   1.000
_cell.length_c   1.000
_cell.angle_alpha   90.00
_cell.angle_beta   90.00
_cell.angle_gamma   90.00
#
_symmetry.space_group_name_H-M   'P 1'
#
loop_
_entity.id
_entity.type
_entity.pdbx_description
1 polymer ?
#
loop_
_entity_poly.entity_id
_entity_poly.type
_entity_poly.pdbx_seq_one_letter_code
_entity_poly.pdbx_strand_id
1 'polypeptide(L)'
;MAIMTAAQQKGSILSVFVDFADNDDIDGLFDFMGHCGIDVRKMPDHQELQDFILEHYQIGARKYDVSRVANDLATYPPIAQRIEELRKEQAANSHMISKKTG
;
A
#
# COMPACT_ATOMS: atom_id res chain seq x y z
N MET A 1 11.06 -19.14 -3.80
CA MET A 1 10.41 -17.83 -3.99
C MET A 1 10.96 -17.22 -5.26
N ALA A 2 10.12 -16.88 -6.23
CA ALA A 2 10.57 -16.20 -7.45
C ALA A 2 11.03 -14.77 -7.09
N ILE A 3 12.19 -14.36 -7.59
CA ILE A 3 12.71 -13.00 -7.40
C ILE A 3 11.97 -12.09 -8.39
N MET A 4 11.28 -11.07 -7.89
CA MET A 4 10.61 -10.08 -8.75
C MET A 4 11.65 -9.30 -9.55
N THR A 5 11.40 -9.14 -10.85
CA THR A 5 12.17 -8.23 -11.70
C THR A 5 11.90 -6.77 -11.30
N ALA A 6 12.83 -5.87 -11.65
CA ALA A 6 12.64 -4.43 -11.40
C ALA A 6 11.33 -3.88 -11.99
N ALA A 7 10.93 -4.35 -13.18
CA ALA A 7 9.68 -3.94 -13.81
C ALA A 7 8.46 -4.39 -12.99
N GLN A 8 8.47 -5.63 -12.47
CA GLN A 8 7.41 -6.13 -11.59
C GLN A 8 7.36 -5.35 -10.27
N GLN A 9 8.51 -5.02 -9.69
CA GLN A 9 8.55 -4.23 -8.46
C GLN A 9 7.94 -2.83 -8.66
N LYS A 10 8.31 -2.15 -9.75
CA LYS A 10 7.70 -0.86 -10.12
C LYS A 10 6.19 -0.97 -10.28
N GLY A 11 5.74 -1.98 -11.02
CA GLY A 11 4.32 -2.23 -11.24
C GLY A 11 3.56 -2.45 -9.93
N SER A 12 4.10 -3.26 -9.01
CA SER A 12 3.48 -3.51 -7.71
C SER A 12 3.44 -2.29 -6.80
N ILE A 13 4.41 -1.38 -6.88
CA ILE A 13 4.37 -0.12 -6.13
C ILE A 13 3.29 0.77 -6.73
N LEU A 14 3.35 1.03 -8.04
CA LEU A 14 2.44 1.97 -8.70
C LEU A 14 0.98 1.51 -8.67
N SER A 15 0.71 0.21 -8.68
CA SER A 15 -0.67 -0.30 -8.61
C SER A 15 -1.38 0.15 -7.33
N VAL A 16 -0.67 0.21 -6.19
CA VAL A 16 -1.27 0.69 -4.93
C VAL A 16 -1.74 2.14 -5.06
N PHE A 17 -0.94 3.00 -5.68
CA PHE A 17 -1.31 4.41 -5.86
C PHE A 17 -2.42 4.59 -6.89
N VAL A 18 -2.42 3.80 -7.96
CA VAL A 18 -3.51 3.79 -8.95
C VAL A 18 -4.83 3.37 -8.30
N ASP A 19 -4.83 2.37 -7.41
CA ASP A 19 -6.03 1.95 -6.70
C ASP A 19 -6.66 3.08 -5.87
N PHE A 20 -5.84 3.92 -5.22
CA PHE A 20 -6.35 5.11 -4.51
C PHE A 20 -6.87 6.18 -5.47
N ALA A 21 -6.16 6.44 -6.57
CA ALA A 21 -6.60 7.41 -7.57
C ALA A 21 -7.94 7.02 -8.22
N ASP A 22 -8.17 5.73 -8.44
CA ASP A 22 -9.37 5.20 -9.09
C ASP A 22 -10.55 5.07 -8.11
N ASN A 23 -10.32 4.67 -6.85
CA ASN A 23 -11.41 4.35 -5.90
C ASN A 23 -11.74 5.47 -4.92
N ASP A 24 -10.74 6.23 -4.46
CA ASP A 24 -10.87 7.23 -3.40
C ASP A 24 -10.62 8.65 -3.92
N ASP A 25 -10.71 8.82 -5.25
CA ASP A 25 -10.43 10.06 -5.97
C ASP A 25 -9.03 10.65 -5.71
N ILE A 26 -8.82 11.89 -6.14
CA ILE A 26 -7.52 12.56 -6.04
C ILE A 26 -7.14 12.93 -4.59
N ASP A 27 -8.12 13.17 -3.73
CA ASP A 27 -7.89 13.53 -2.34
C ASP A 27 -7.42 12.30 -1.55
N GLY A 28 -8.01 11.13 -1.81
CA GLY A 28 -7.58 9.86 -1.22
C GLY A 28 -6.14 9.50 -1.62
N LEU A 29 -5.78 9.73 -2.88
CA LEU A 29 -4.40 9.58 -3.35
C LEU A 29 -3.45 10.49 -2.56
N PHE A 30 -3.75 11.79 -2.44
CA PHE A 30 -2.86 12.72 -1.74
C PHE A 30 -2.74 12.43 -0.24
N ASP A 31 -3.82 12.01 0.41
CA ASP A 31 -3.78 11.62 1.83
C ASP A 31 -2.88 10.38 2.03
N PHE A 32 -3.04 9.36 1.19
CA PHE A 32 -2.17 8.19 1.23
C PHE A 32 -0.70 8.53 0.93
N MET A 33 -0.44 9.40 -0.06
CA MET A 33 0.91 9.89 -0.32
C MET A 33 1.51 10.61 0.89
N GLY A 34 0.70 11.41 1.61
CA GLY A 34 1.08 12.04 2.86
C GLY A 34 1.44 11.04 3.96
N HIS A 35 0.64 9.97 4.11
CA HIS A 35 0.93 8.86 5.04
C HIS A 35 2.26 8.15 4.72
N CYS A 36 2.53 7.92 3.44
CA CYS A 36 3.80 7.34 2.99
C CYS A 36 5.01 8.28 3.19
N GLY A 37 4.76 9.57 3.50
CA GLY A 37 5.80 10.60 3.63
C GLY A 37 6.26 11.18 2.30
N ILE A 38 5.44 11.06 1.25
CA ILE A 38 5.68 11.65 -0.07
C ILE A 38 5.06 13.05 -0.09
N ASP A 39 5.92 14.08 -0.14
CA ASP A 39 5.48 15.47 -0.22
C ASP A 39 5.51 15.97 -1.66
N VAL A 40 4.36 15.91 -2.34
CA VAL A 40 4.23 16.26 -3.78
C VAL A 40 4.60 17.72 -4.05
N ARG A 41 4.54 18.61 -3.05
CA ARG A 41 4.97 20.02 -3.20
C ARG A 41 6.48 20.15 -3.42
N LYS A 42 7.24 19.07 -3.17
CA LYS A 42 8.69 18.99 -3.43
C LYS A 42 9.01 18.32 -4.77
N MET A 43 8.00 17.90 -5.52
CA MET A 43 8.19 17.31 -6.84
C MET A 43 8.70 18.39 -7.80
N PRO A 44 9.83 18.17 -8.50
CA PRO A 44 10.29 19.05 -9.56
C PRO A 44 9.27 19.13 -10.70
N ASP A 45 9.07 20.32 -11.28
CA ASP A 45 8.09 20.55 -12.35
C ASP A 45 8.28 19.68 -13.61
N HIS A 46 9.49 19.15 -13.83
CA HIS A 46 9.83 18.32 -14.98
C HIS A 46 9.72 16.82 -14.70
N GLN A 47 9.38 16.42 -13.48
CA GLN A 47 9.32 15.03 -13.06
C GLN A 47 7.87 14.54 -13.11
N GLU A 48 7.68 13.38 -13.74
CA GLU A 48 6.39 12.69 -13.73
C GLU A 48 6.09 12.12 -12.34
N LEU A 49 4.82 12.20 -11.91
CA LEU A 49 4.38 11.75 -10.58
C LEU A 49 4.77 10.30 -10.28
N GLN A 50 4.64 9.41 -11.27
CA GLN A 50 5.01 8.01 -11.15
C GLN A 50 6.50 7.81 -10.86
N ASP A 51 7.37 8.62 -11.46
CA ASP A 51 8.82 8.54 -11.23
C ASP A 51 9.18 9.08 -9.85
N PHE A 52 8.51 10.15 -9.42
CA PHE A 52 8.65 10.70 -8.07
C PHE A 52 8.26 9.68 -6.97
N ILE A 53 7.15 8.97 -7.17
CA ILE A 53 6.72 7.87 -6.28
C ILE A 53 7.77 6.74 -6.28
N LEU A 54 8.22 6.31 -7.46
CA LEU A 54 9.18 5.22 -7.57
C LEU A 54 10.53 5.55 -6.92
N GLU A 55 11.00 6.79 -7.05
CA GLU A 55 12.22 7.27 -6.38
C GLU A 55 12.11 7.18 -4.86
N HIS A 56 10.94 7.50 -4.29
CA HIS A 56 10.71 7.39 -2.85
C HIS A 56 10.93 5.96 -2.30
N TYR A 57 10.64 4.95 -3.13
CA TYR A 57 10.81 3.53 -2.79
C TYR A 57 12.08 2.90 -3.36
N GLN A 58 12.95 3.67 -4.01
CA GLN A 58 14.17 3.14 -4.60
C GLN A 58 15.25 2.92 -3.54
N ILE A 59 15.76 1.69 -3.47
CA ILE A 59 16.81 1.29 -2.50
C ILE A 59 18.15 0.94 -3.19
N GLY A 60 18.21 1.05 -4.51
CA GLY A 60 19.42 0.85 -5.28
C GLY A 60 19.19 0.91 -6.78
N ALA A 61 20.26 0.68 -7.54
CA ALA A 61 20.18 0.61 -8.99
C ALA A 61 19.20 -0.52 -9.41
N ARG A 62 18.07 -0.13 -10.02
CA ARG A 62 17.01 -1.03 -10.48
C ARG A 62 16.42 -1.92 -9.38
N LYS A 63 16.42 -1.47 -8.12
CA LYS A 63 15.84 -2.21 -7.00
C LYS A 63 14.92 -1.30 -6.19
N TYR A 64 13.70 -1.79 -5.95
CA TYR A 64 12.68 -1.06 -5.21
C TYR A 64 12.23 -1.84 -3.97
N ASP A 65 11.82 -1.10 -2.94
CA ASP A 65 11.37 -1.65 -1.67
C ASP A 65 9.86 -1.91 -1.68
N VAL A 66 9.48 -3.06 -2.25
CA VAL A 66 8.09 -3.52 -2.28
C VAL A 66 7.57 -3.85 -0.87
N SER A 67 8.46 -4.23 0.05
CA SER A 67 8.07 -4.52 1.44
C SER A 67 7.68 -3.24 2.17
N ARG A 68 8.35 -2.13 1.90
CA ARG A 68 8.01 -0.83 2.46
C ARG A 68 6.63 -0.35 2.00
N VAL A 69 6.32 -0.37 0.70
CA VAL A 69 4.97 0.04 0.23
C VAL A 69 3.87 -0.86 0.81
N ALA A 70 4.12 -2.17 0.96
CA ALA A 70 3.18 -3.08 1.60
C ALA A 70 2.98 -2.75 3.08
N ASN A 71 4.04 -2.36 3.79
CA ASN A 71 3.94 -1.89 5.16
C ASN A 71 3.18 -0.55 5.27
N ASP A 72 3.46 0.40 4.39
CA ASP A 72 2.77 1.69 4.36
C ASP A 72 1.26 1.47 4.14
N LEU A 73 0.89 0.61 3.18
CA LEU A 73 -0.50 0.21 2.94
C LEU A 73 -1.14 -0.47 4.16
N ALA A 74 -0.44 -1.43 4.79
CA ALA A 74 -0.97 -2.16 5.94
C ALA A 74 -1.11 -1.29 7.20
N THR A 75 -0.38 -0.19 7.28
CA THR A 75 -0.40 0.76 8.41
C THR A 75 -1.21 2.01 8.14
N TYR A 76 -1.69 2.21 6.91
CA TYR A 76 -2.59 3.30 6.57
C TYR A 76 -3.88 3.21 7.39
N PRO A 77 -4.30 4.25 8.13
CA PRO A 77 -5.31 4.11 9.17
C PRO A 77 -6.64 3.46 8.73
N PRO A 78 -7.23 3.80 7.57
CA PRO A 78 -8.45 3.13 7.10
C PRO A 78 -8.26 1.62 6.87
N ILE A 79 -7.14 1.23 6.29
CA ILE A 79 -6.82 -0.17 6.00
C ILE A 79 -6.47 -0.93 7.28
N ALA A 80 -5.66 -0.34 8.16
CA ALA A 80 -5.30 -0.93 9.45
C ALA A 80 -6.53 -1.19 10.33
N GLN A 81 -7.47 -0.25 10.35
CA GLN A 81 -8.76 -0.42 11.05
C GLN A 81 -9.54 -1.59 10.46
N ARG A 82 -9.66 -1.66 9.13
CA ARG A 82 -10.38 -2.74 8.46
C ARG A 82 -9.76 -4.12 8.70
N ILE A 83 -8.43 -4.20 8.73
CA ILE A 83 -7.71 -5.44 9.06
C ILE A 83 -8.08 -5.91 10.48
N GLU A 84 -8.16 -5.00 11.45
CA GLU A 84 -8.49 -5.34 12.83
C GLU A 84 -9.95 -5.77 13.01
N GLU A 85 -10.88 -5.14 12.30
CA GLU A 85 -12.28 -5.59 12.24
C GLU A 85 -12.39 -7.01 11.71
N LEU A 86 -11.74 -7.30 10.58
CA LEU A 86 -11.73 -8.63 9.97
C LEU A 86 -11.14 -9.70 10.91
N ARG A 87 -10.10 -9.37 11.68
CA ARG A 87 -9.55 -10.27 12.70
C ARG A 87 -10.56 -10.59 13.80
N LYS A 88 -11.32 -9.60 14.26
CA LYS A 88 -12.39 -9.80 15.26
C LYS A 88 -13.53 -10.65 14.71
N GLU A 89 -13.96 -10.40 13.48
CA GLU A 89 -14.98 -11.19 12.78
C GLU A 89 -14.55 -12.67 12.64
N GLN A 90 -13.30 -12.92 12.25
CA GLN A 90 -12.74 -14.27 12.12
C GLN A 90 -12.70 -14.99 13.47
N ALA A 91 -12.21 -14.34 14.53
CA ALA A 91 -12.15 -14.93 15.87
C ALA A 91 -13.54 -15.28 16.42
N ALA A 92 -14.54 -14.42 16.19
CA ALA A 92 -15.93 -14.67 16.59
C ALA A 92 -16.52 -15.88 15.85
N ASN A 93 -16.28 -15.99 14.53
CA ASN A 93 -16.77 -17.11 13.72
C ASN A 93 -16.13 -18.44 14.10
N SER A 94 -14.83 -18.48 14.39
CA SER A 94 -14.16 -19.70 14.87
C SER A 94 -14.72 -20.19 16.21
N HIS A 95 -15.08 -19.27 17.12
CA HIS A 95 -15.68 -19.61 18.42
C HIS A 95 -17.09 -20.19 18.31
N MET A 96 -17.88 -19.75 17.32
CA MET A 96 -19.23 -20.27 17.09
C MET A 96 -19.23 -21.69 16.49
N ILE A 97 -18.25 -22.02 15.64
CA ILE A 97 -18.12 -23.36 15.06
C ILE A 97 -17.76 -24.39 16.14
N SER A 98 -16.87 -24.04 17.08
CA SER A 98 -16.47 -24.93 18.19
C SER A 98 -17.60 -25.24 19.18
N LYS A 99 -18.65 -24.41 19.25
CA LYS A 99 -19.80 -24.63 20.16
C LYS A 99 -20.94 -25.46 19.55
N LYS A 100 -20.96 -25.67 18.22
CA LYS A 100 -22.01 -26.43 17.53
C LYS A 100 -21.69 -27.92 17.34
N THR A 101 -20.46 -28.34 17.64
CA THR A 101 -19.97 -29.71 17.47
C THR A 101 -19.74 -30.46 18.79
N GLY A 102 -20.19 -29.89 19.93
CA GLY A 102 -20.15 -30.51 21.25
C GLY A 102 -21.52 -30.91 21.75
#